data_AF-A0A938JWQ9-F1
#
_entry.id   AF-A0A938JWQ9-F1
#
_cell.length_a   1.000
_cell.length_b   1.000
_cell.length_c   1.000
_cell.angle_alpha   90.00
_cell.angle_beta   90.00
_cell.angle_gamma   90.00
#
_symmetry.space_group_name_H-M   'P 1'
#
loop_
_entity.id
_entity.type
_entity.pdbx_description
1 polymer ?
#
loop_
_entity_poly.entity_id
_entity_poly.type
_entity_poly.pdbx_seq_one_letter_code
_entity_poly.pdbx_strand_id
1 'polypeptide(L)'
;MSKIDLPIWQTDWPCKFSDLTRISATNMGLDLDRECPAHTALAIRPGTTVVTGEKSRPRKSPYEKFPLGLVRDSYLDVLASAPDLGDELRRNQLAAESVHRQIERNTRGEEVPREMRTWLVQCTQNILGVVDSVWTSEGYLDLKFQVVDELVAFDNESTLEWTIWGGVFANENGSVRLLQMLCFNDAANKELPEARIATAARVLADGLATHRPSAWGAPYVPSPKSLGSAERVIIELIGVVDSSYRLVLDESPSHAREKFADAVPKARLLAVGGQPRACRNCIKCQAKQVCALPVRRPGLLGLEGISPYPRVLTPSSLSEYRMCPHLSFLRNVLGLTAPFRGESPPQRRGRLAHAWLARAHERGIRCSHGDLPDPSSKEIGELAVSLGWSAEEYLDVYPWLAAHIEICPLAEHETSSTCPEVDVIAKDTDADLLVIARPDLLYARDQKINWRETKTVTAPVVHDPNDFLEAYPQLPLAICMLADRATEGELSVALGASEPGDVELELLWPGGSQVLKWNAGDLATVSKARHLVAGMVDKWAFDKEWLPSKNPPCRWCSM
;
A
#
# COMPACT_ATOMS: atom_id res chain seq x y z
N MET A 1 -7.47 32.47 -11.13
CA MET A 1 -7.58 31.24 -10.32
C MET A 1 -8.43 30.26 -11.11
N SER A 2 -7.86 29.13 -11.55
CA SER A 2 -8.63 28.07 -12.18
C SER A 2 -9.43 27.35 -11.10
N LYS A 3 -10.69 27.74 -10.89
CA LYS A 3 -11.62 26.99 -10.05
C LYS A 3 -11.81 25.60 -10.69
N ILE A 4 -11.70 24.55 -9.89
CA ILE A 4 -12.02 23.19 -10.35
C ILE A 4 -13.46 22.89 -9.94
N ASP A 5 -14.34 22.80 -10.93
CA ASP A 5 -15.69 22.30 -10.71
C ASP A 5 -15.67 20.78 -10.59
N LEU A 6 -16.08 20.29 -9.42
CA LEU A 6 -16.24 18.87 -9.17
C LEU A 6 -17.68 18.44 -9.52
N PRO A 7 -17.85 17.30 -10.19
CA PRO A 7 -19.17 16.77 -10.46
C PRO A 7 -19.82 16.20 -9.18
N ILE A 8 -21.14 16.09 -9.22
CA ILE A 8 -21.91 15.42 -8.17
C ILE A 8 -21.58 13.93 -8.22
N TRP A 9 -21.05 13.39 -7.12
CA TRP A 9 -20.84 11.96 -6.98
C TRP A 9 -22.17 11.25 -6.81
N GLN A 10 -22.37 10.20 -7.59
CA GLN A 10 -23.48 9.27 -7.43
C GLN A 10 -22.94 7.89 -7.07
N THR A 11 -23.68 7.19 -6.22
CA THR A 11 -23.36 5.83 -5.80
C THR A 11 -24.66 5.05 -5.66
N ASP A 12 -24.58 3.74 -5.90
CA ASP A 12 -25.71 2.82 -5.74
C ASP A 12 -26.05 2.57 -4.26
N TRP A 13 -25.21 3.04 -3.33
CA TRP A 13 -25.46 2.93 -1.91
C TRP A 13 -26.30 4.10 -1.40
N PRO A 14 -27.28 3.85 -0.52
CA PRO A 14 -28.02 4.93 0.12
C PRO A 14 -27.06 5.73 1.02
N CYS A 15 -26.91 7.02 0.75
CA CYS A 15 -26.01 7.91 1.49
C CYS A 15 -26.75 9.18 1.95
N LYS A 16 -26.35 9.72 3.09
CA LYS A 16 -26.59 11.12 3.46
C LYS A 16 -25.37 11.92 3.03
N PHE A 17 -25.50 12.68 1.95
CA PHE A 17 -24.40 13.44 1.36
C PHE A 17 -24.07 14.69 2.18
N SER A 18 -22.79 15.05 2.14
CA SER A 18 -22.29 16.36 2.55
C SER A 18 -21.79 17.12 1.33
N ASP A 19 -22.01 18.43 1.32
CA ASP A 19 -21.52 19.33 0.27
C ASP A 19 -20.02 19.59 0.39
N LEU A 20 -19.40 19.24 1.52
CA LEU A 20 -17.97 19.39 1.75
C LEU A 20 -17.17 18.28 1.06
N THR A 21 -16.26 18.69 0.18
CA THR A 21 -15.24 17.83 -0.42
C THR A 21 -13.85 18.27 0.03
N ARG A 22 -13.08 17.35 0.61
CA ARG A 22 -11.72 17.57 1.10
C ARG A 22 -10.75 16.61 0.40
N ILE A 23 -9.85 17.18 -0.39
CA ILE A 23 -8.90 16.45 -1.20
C ILE A 23 -7.50 16.70 -0.68
N SER A 24 -6.85 15.66 -0.15
CA SER A 24 -5.44 15.73 0.23
C SER A 24 -4.55 15.53 -0.99
N ALA A 25 -3.38 16.17 -1.01
CA ALA A 25 -2.31 15.83 -1.96
C ALA A 25 -1.96 14.34 -1.94
N THR A 26 -2.16 13.63 -0.82
CA THR A 26 -1.96 12.16 -0.74
C THR A 26 -3.03 11.35 -1.46
N ASN A 27 -4.20 11.93 -1.75
CA ASN A 27 -5.20 11.31 -2.61
C ASN A 27 -4.85 11.43 -4.10
N MET A 28 -3.87 12.28 -4.45
CA MET A 28 -3.44 12.44 -5.84
C MET A 28 -2.43 11.38 -6.23
N GLY A 29 -2.64 10.80 -7.42
CA GLY A 29 -1.79 9.72 -7.92
C GLY A 29 -2.00 8.40 -7.20
N LEU A 30 -3.20 8.18 -6.63
CA LEU A 30 -3.64 6.84 -6.27
C LEU A 30 -3.66 5.98 -7.53
N ASP A 31 -3.08 4.79 -7.40
CA ASP A 31 -3.20 3.75 -8.40
C ASP A 31 -4.64 3.23 -8.39
N LEU A 32 -5.46 3.75 -9.30
CA LEU A 32 -6.87 3.37 -9.41
C LEU A 32 -7.04 1.91 -9.82
N ASP A 33 -5.98 1.24 -10.29
CA ASP A 33 -5.99 -0.20 -10.55
C ASP A 33 -5.94 -1.03 -9.26
N ARG A 34 -5.44 -0.44 -8.17
CA ARG A 34 -5.33 -1.09 -6.86
C ARG A 34 -6.24 -0.51 -5.78
N GLU A 35 -6.79 0.67 -6.02
CA GLU A 35 -7.71 1.34 -5.12
C GLU A 35 -9.15 1.28 -5.61
N CYS A 36 -10.10 1.47 -4.70
CA CYS A 36 -11.51 1.50 -5.03
C CYS A 36 -11.96 2.96 -5.28
N PRO A 37 -12.33 3.34 -6.52
CA PRO A 37 -12.73 4.72 -6.81
C PRO A 37 -13.92 5.19 -5.97
N ALA A 38 -14.90 4.32 -5.74
CA ALA A 38 -16.06 4.62 -4.89
C ALA A 38 -15.67 4.82 -3.41
N HIS A 39 -14.71 4.05 -2.91
CA HIS A 39 -14.16 4.25 -1.55
C HIS A 39 -13.45 5.60 -1.45
N THR A 40 -12.61 5.94 -2.43
CA THR A 40 -11.89 7.22 -2.47
C THR A 40 -12.86 8.40 -2.52
N ALA A 41 -13.88 8.34 -3.37
CA ALA A 41 -14.91 9.38 -3.47
C ALA A 41 -15.68 9.58 -2.15
N LEU A 42 -15.93 8.50 -1.41
CA LEU A 42 -16.53 8.57 -0.08
C LEU A 42 -15.55 9.15 0.95
N ALA A 43 -14.27 8.75 0.91
CA ALA A 43 -13.24 9.18 1.86
C ALA A 43 -12.93 10.68 1.78
N ILE A 44 -12.94 11.27 0.58
CA ILE A 44 -12.77 12.70 0.38
C ILE A 44 -14.01 13.53 0.75
N ARG A 45 -15.13 12.89 1.13
CA ARG A 45 -16.37 13.55 1.56
C ARG A 45 -16.63 13.28 3.04
N PRO A 46 -15.89 13.93 3.93
CA PRO A 46 -15.81 13.55 5.34
C PRO A 46 -17.13 13.63 6.11
N GLY A 47 -18.11 14.41 5.61
CA GLY A 47 -19.46 14.49 6.17
C GLY A 47 -20.47 13.52 5.55
N THR A 48 -20.12 12.81 4.48
CA THR A 48 -21.03 11.83 3.85
C THR A 48 -21.07 10.56 4.69
N THR A 49 -22.27 10.04 4.92
CA THR A 49 -22.47 8.81 5.70
C THR A 49 -23.32 7.81 4.93
N VAL A 50 -22.86 6.56 4.87
CA VAL A 50 -23.64 5.46 4.26
C VAL A 50 -24.78 5.08 5.22
N VAL A 51 -26.00 5.09 4.70
CA VAL A 51 -27.19 4.66 5.43
C VAL A 51 -27.18 3.14 5.50
N THR A 52 -26.80 2.63 6.65
CA THR A 52 -26.86 1.21 6.96
C THR A 52 -28.05 0.96 7.88
N GLY A 53 -28.79 -0.13 7.64
CA GLY A 53 -29.93 -0.52 8.50
C GLY A 53 -29.51 -0.93 9.92
N GLU A 54 -28.21 -1.13 10.16
CA GLU A 54 -27.65 -1.56 11.43
C GLU A 54 -26.60 -0.57 11.94
N LYS A 55 -26.71 -0.17 13.21
CA LYS A 55 -25.66 0.57 13.91
C LYS A 55 -24.55 -0.38 14.36
N SER A 56 -23.80 -0.98 13.44
CA SER A 56 -22.60 -1.74 13.83
C SER A 56 -21.45 -0.75 14.09
N ARG A 57 -21.04 -0.57 15.35
CA ARG A 57 -19.77 0.13 15.63
C ARG A 57 -18.64 -0.72 15.06
N PRO A 58 -17.75 -0.17 14.21
CA PRO A 58 -16.63 -0.94 13.70
C PRO A 58 -15.72 -1.34 14.87
N ARG A 59 -15.45 -2.64 14.98
CA ARG A 59 -14.40 -3.15 15.86
C ARG A 59 -13.07 -2.67 15.30
N LYS A 60 -12.23 -2.08 16.14
CA LYS A 60 -10.92 -1.54 15.75
C LYS A 60 -9.83 -2.33 16.42
N SER A 61 -8.68 -2.44 15.76
CA SER A 61 -7.49 -2.96 16.43
C SER A 61 -7.09 -1.99 17.56
N PRO A 62 -6.75 -2.47 18.76
CA PRO A 62 -6.23 -1.61 19.83
C PRO A 62 -4.86 -1.00 19.46
N TYR A 63 -4.20 -1.56 18.44
CA TYR A 63 -2.88 -1.12 17.97
C TYR A 63 -2.95 -0.20 16.75
N GLU A 64 -4.14 0.10 16.22
CA GLU A 64 -4.28 0.92 15.01
C GLU A 64 -3.86 2.36 15.32
N LYS A 65 -2.57 2.63 15.10
CA LYS A 65 -1.95 3.95 15.18
C LYS A 65 -1.36 4.27 13.82
N PHE A 66 -1.24 5.57 13.51
CA PHE A 66 -0.53 6.02 12.32
C PHE A 66 0.90 6.40 12.73
N PRO A 67 1.91 5.52 12.53
CA PRO A 67 3.23 5.73 13.10
C PRO A 67 3.90 7.01 12.58
N LEU A 68 3.81 7.25 11.26
CA LEU A 68 4.32 8.48 10.65
C LEU A 68 3.62 9.74 11.18
N GLY A 69 2.35 9.65 11.59
CA GLY A 69 1.64 10.74 12.27
C GLY A 69 2.29 11.11 13.61
N LEU A 70 2.62 10.11 14.42
CA LEU A 70 3.28 10.31 15.70
C LEU A 70 4.72 10.82 15.54
N VAL A 71 5.47 10.32 14.56
CA VAL A 71 6.81 10.87 14.22
C VAL A 71 6.67 12.35 13.84
N ARG A 72 5.74 12.65 12.93
CA ARG A 72 5.47 14.03 12.48
C ARG A 72 5.20 14.96 13.65
N ASP A 73 4.25 14.60 14.49
CA ASP A 73 3.82 15.44 15.61
C ASP A 73 4.94 15.62 16.65
N SER A 74 5.83 14.62 16.80
CA SER A 74 6.94 14.67 17.74
C SER A 74 8.05 15.62 17.27
N TYR A 75 8.51 15.51 16.02
CA TYR A 75 9.58 16.39 15.55
C TYR A 75 9.10 17.84 15.40
N LEU A 76 7.84 18.06 15.01
CA LEU A 76 7.26 19.41 14.97
C LEU A 76 7.12 20.04 16.37
N ASP A 77 6.77 19.25 17.41
CA ASP A 77 6.75 19.73 18.80
C ASP A 77 8.15 20.11 19.29
N VAL A 78 9.20 19.38 18.87
CA VAL A 78 10.60 19.79 19.13
C VAL A 78 10.91 21.11 18.43
N LEU A 79 10.67 21.24 17.13
CA LEU A 79 10.99 22.45 16.38
C LEU A 79 10.20 23.68 16.86
N ALA A 80 8.96 23.49 17.33
CA ALA A 80 8.16 24.57 17.88
C ALA A 80 8.61 25.02 19.28
N SER A 81 9.21 24.13 20.08
CA SER A 81 9.59 24.40 21.48
C SER A 81 11.08 24.70 21.68
N ALA A 82 11.95 24.25 20.78
CA ALA A 82 13.39 24.40 20.83
C ALA A 82 13.94 24.86 19.47
N PRO A 83 13.98 26.18 19.21
CA PRO A 83 14.52 26.74 17.96
C PRO A 83 16.01 26.45 17.77
N ASP A 84 16.75 26.32 18.86
CA ASP A 84 18.13 25.83 18.89
C ASP A 84 18.14 24.37 19.34
N LEU A 85 18.41 23.49 18.37
CA LEU A 85 18.49 22.05 18.56
C LEU A 85 19.72 21.63 19.37
N GLY A 86 20.78 22.45 19.39
CA GLY A 86 22.06 22.13 20.01
C GLY A 86 22.78 20.92 19.39
N ASP A 87 23.64 20.29 20.19
CA ASP A 87 24.38 19.11 19.77
C ASP A 87 23.50 17.86 19.61
N GLU A 88 24.08 16.79 19.05
CA GLU A 88 23.38 15.53 18.80
C GLU A 88 22.77 14.91 20.07
N LEU A 89 23.46 15.02 21.21
CA LEU A 89 22.98 14.47 22.47
C LEU A 89 21.71 15.18 22.94
N ARG A 90 21.69 16.52 22.89
CA ARG A 90 20.52 17.33 23.23
C ARG A 90 19.37 17.05 22.28
N ARG A 91 19.63 16.95 20.97
CA ARG A 91 18.60 16.58 19.98
C ARG A 91 17.97 15.23 20.28
N ASN A 92 18.79 14.25 20.62
CA ASN A 92 18.33 12.90 20.93
C ASN A 92 17.46 12.86 22.19
N GLN A 93 17.77 13.68 23.20
CA GLN A 93 16.96 13.87 24.40
C GLN A 93 15.61 14.53 24.07
N LEU A 94 15.62 15.64 23.33
CA LEU A 94 14.41 16.35 22.90
C LEU A 94 13.45 15.44 22.12
N ALA A 95 13.98 14.61 21.22
CA ALA A 95 13.22 13.63 20.46
C ALA A 95 12.50 12.63 21.39
N ALA A 96 13.23 12.04 22.35
CA ALA A 96 12.68 11.06 23.27
C ALA A 96 11.58 11.66 24.17
N GLU A 97 11.80 12.86 24.70
CA GLU A 97 10.82 13.57 25.52
C GLU A 97 9.57 13.94 24.72
N SER A 98 9.73 14.42 23.48
CA SER A 98 8.60 14.79 22.65
C SER A 98 7.76 13.58 22.25
N VAL A 99 8.39 12.47 21.86
CA VAL A 99 7.67 11.22 21.58
C VAL A 99 6.84 10.77 22.79
N HIS A 100 7.39 10.87 24.00
CA HIS A 100 6.66 10.56 25.22
C HIS A 100 5.41 11.46 25.37
N ARG A 101 5.55 12.78 25.25
CA ARG A 101 4.43 13.73 25.30
C ARG A 101 3.38 13.46 24.22
N GLN A 102 3.80 13.18 22.98
CA GLN A 102 2.87 12.97 21.87
C GLN A 102 2.11 11.65 22.01
N ILE A 103 2.72 10.62 22.58
CA ILE A 103 2.00 9.39 22.92
C ILE A 103 0.93 9.70 23.96
N GLU A 104 1.26 10.37 25.07
CA GLU A 104 0.29 10.70 26.11
C GLU A 104 -0.89 11.52 25.57
N ARG A 105 -0.61 12.53 24.73
CA ARG A 105 -1.63 13.39 24.12
C ARG A 105 -2.53 12.65 23.12
N ASN A 106 -1.96 11.84 22.24
CA ASN A 106 -2.70 11.29 21.08
C ASN A 106 -3.32 9.92 21.32
N THR A 107 -2.90 9.20 22.36
CA THR A 107 -3.38 7.82 22.58
C THR A 107 -4.48 7.71 23.62
N ARG A 108 -4.85 8.81 24.29
CA ARG A 108 -5.93 8.83 25.31
C ARG A 108 -5.75 7.75 26.40
N GLY A 109 -4.50 7.43 26.74
CA GLY A 109 -4.16 6.40 27.72
C GLY A 109 -4.10 4.97 27.16
N GLU A 110 -4.28 4.77 25.85
CA GLU A 110 -4.05 3.47 25.23
C GLU A 110 -2.55 3.11 25.24
N GLU A 111 -2.25 1.85 25.55
CA GLU A 111 -0.89 1.37 25.63
C GLU A 111 -0.22 1.34 24.24
N VAL A 112 0.90 2.06 24.10
CA VAL A 112 1.77 1.96 22.94
C VAL A 112 2.87 0.94 23.24
N PRO A 113 3.01 -0.13 22.42
CA PRO A 113 4.05 -1.14 22.59
C PRO A 113 5.45 -0.53 22.65
N ARG A 114 6.33 -1.13 23.45
CA ARG A 114 7.70 -0.64 23.65
C ARG A 114 8.45 -0.49 22.33
N GLU A 115 8.28 -1.44 21.42
CA GLU A 115 8.94 -1.50 20.12
C GLU A 115 8.52 -0.32 19.25
N MET A 116 7.23 0.05 19.27
CA MET A 116 6.73 1.25 18.60
C MET A 116 7.35 2.51 19.22
N ARG A 117 7.49 2.59 20.54
CA ARG A 117 8.13 3.75 21.20
C ARG A 117 9.58 3.90 20.77
N THR A 118 10.36 2.82 20.78
CA THR A 118 11.76 2.82 20.34
C THR A 118 11.87 3.23 18.88
N TRP A 119 11.01 2.68 18.02
CA TRP A 119 10.97 3.04 16.60
C TRP A 119 10.62 4.52 16.39
N LEU A 120 9.64 5.06 17.11
CA LEU A 120 9.25 6.47 17.04
C LEU A 120 10.38 7.41 17.47
N VAL A 121 11.10 7.07 18.54
CA VAL A 121 12.27 7.86 18.99
C VAL A 121 13.35 7.87 17.92
N GLN A 122 13.74 6.71 17.40
CA GLN A 122 14.75 6.63 16.34
C GLN A 122 14.34 7.44 15.10
N CYS A 123 13.09 7.31 14.66
CA CYS A 123 12.60 8.05 13.48
C CYS A 123 12.57 9.57 13.72
N THR A 124 12.23 9.99 14.94
CA THR A 124 12.23 11.41 15.34
C THR A 124 13.65 11.97 15.41
N GLN A 125 14.61 11.18 15.89
CA GLN A 125 16.03 11.56 15.88
C GLN A 125 16.57 11.71 14.46
N ASN A 126 16.27 10.74 13.60
CA ASN A 126 16.68 10.74 12.20
C ASN A 126 16.20 12.00 11.46
N ILE A 127 14.90 12.32 11.55
CA ILE A 127 14.37 13.52 10.89
C ILE A 127 14.94 14.81 11.47
N LEU A 128 15.14 14.92 12.78
CA LEU A 128 15.77 16.10 13.38
C LEU A 128 17.22 16.26 12.91
N GLY A 129 17.96 15.15 12.70
CA GLY A 129 19.29 15.17 12.10
C GLY A 129 19.28 15.63 10.65
N VAL A 130 18.30 15.20 9.85
CA VAL A 130 18.10 15.71 8.48
C VAL A 130 17.77 17.19 8.50
N VAL A 131 16.85 17.64 9.35
CA VAL A 131 16.48 19.07 9.48
C VAL A 131 17.71 19.91 9.83
N ASP A 132 18.47 19.53 10.85
CA ASP A 132 19.67 20.25 11.29
C ASP A 132 20.72 20.38 10.16
N SER A 133 21.00 19.27 9.47
CA SER A 133 21.99 19.24 8.38
C SER A 133 21.53 20.00 7.14
N VAL A 134 20.31 19.73 6.65
CA VAL A 134 19.76 20.35 5.43
C VAL A 134 19.52 21.83 5.64
N TRP A 135 18.93 22.25 6.76
CA TRP A 135 18.67 23.67 6.99
C TRP A 135 19.96 24.47 7.10
N THR A 136 21.02 23.86 7.62
CA THR A 136 22.36 24.46 7.62
C THR A 136 22.93 24.56 6.20
N SER A 137 22.89 23.48 5.41
CA SER A 137 23.50 23.47 4.07
C SER A 137 22.75 24.32 3.04
N GLU A 138 21.42 24.37 3.13
CA GLU A 138 20.55 25.13 2.22
C GLU A 138 20.33 26.59 2.68
N GLY A 139 20.92 27.00 3.80
CA GLY A 139 20.79 28.35 4.35
C GLY A 139 19.40 28.69 4.90
N TYR A 140 18.59 27.67 5.24
CA TYR A 140 17.23 27.86 5.75
C TYR A 140 17.20 28.40 7.18
N LEU A 141 18.30 28.27 7.93
CA LEU A 141 18.42 28.86 9.26
C LEU A 141 18.17 30.39 9.25
N ASP A 142 18.60 31.07 8.19
CA ASP A 142 18.39 32.52 8.03
C ASP A 142 16.92 32.90 7.76
N LEU A 143 16.11 31.94 7.29
CA LEU A 143 14.69 32.14 6.99
C LEU A 143 13.81 32.11 8.24
N LYS A 144 14.32 31.63 9.38
CA LYS A 144 13.60 31.56 10.66
C LYS A 144 12.20 30.95 10.53
N PHE A 145 12.15 29.74 9.99
CA PHE A 145 10.90 29.01 9.80
C PHE A 145 10.13 28.81 11.12
N GLN A 146 8.82 29.00 11.05
CA GLN A 146 7.86 28.67 12.10
C GLN A 146 6.95 27.54 11.63
N VAL A 147 6.60 26.64 12.55
CA VAL A 147 5.63 25.58 12.29
C VAL A 147 4.26 26.19 12.02
N VAL A 148 3.60 25.73 10.96
CA VAL A 148 2.21 26.05 10.61
C VAL A 148 1.37 24.79 10.85
N ASP A 149 0.43 24.87 11.78
CA ASP A 149 -0.37 23.69 12.19
C ASP A 149 -1.13 23.05 11.04
N GLU A 150 -1.91 23.84 10.30
CA GLU A 150 -2.73 23.38 9.19
C GLU A 150 -2.78 24.48 8.11
N LEU A 151 -2.44 24.11 6.86
CA LEU A 151 -2.48 24.98 5.69
C LEU A 151 -3.44 24.40 4.66
N VAL A 152 -4.47 25.17 4.30
CA VAL A 152 -5.56 24.69 3.42
C VAL A 152 -5.82 25.71 2.33
N ALA A 153 -5.89 25.25 1.07
CA ALA A 153 -6.37 26.07 -0.04
C ALA A 153 -7.85 25.77 -0.30
N PHE A 154 -8.61 26.82 -0.60
CA PHE A 154 -10.07 26.73 -0.74
C PHE A 154 -10.50 27.10 -2.16
N ASP A 155 -11.50 26.38 -2.67
CA ASP A 155 -12.26 26.70 -3.87
C ASP A 155 -13.77 26.72 -3.53
N ASN A 156 -14.59 27.25 -4.44
CA ASN A 156 -16.06 27.19 -4.40
C ASN A 156 -16.69 27.58 -3.04
N GLU A 157 -16.42 28.79 -2.57
CA GLU A 157 -16.96 29.32 -1.31
C GLU A 157 -16.67 28.39 -0.10
N SER A 158 -15.51 27.74 -0.11
CA SER A 158 -15.00 26.83 0.93
C SER A 158 -15.69 25.46 1.03
N THR A 159 -16.47 25.07 0.02
CA THR A 159 -17.02 23.70 -0.09
C THR A 159 -16.00 22.70 -0.63
N LEU A 160 -14.94 23.19 -1.28
CA LEU A 160 -13.81 22.39 -1.75
C LEU A 160 -12.53 22.81 -1.03
N GLU A 161 -11.96 21.87 -0.29
CA GLU A 161 -10.73 22.05 0.49
C GLU A 161 -9.61 21.20 -0.08
N TRP A 162 -8.46 21.81 -0.32
CA TRP A 162 -7.22 21.15 -0.71
C TRP A 162 -6.26 21.14 0.46
N THR A 163 -5.84 19.95 0.87
CA THR A 163 -5.00 19.76 2.06
C THR A 163 -3.67 19.08 1.73
N ILE A 164 -2.71 19.27 2.62
CA ILE A 164 -1.41 18.61 2.59
C ILE A 164 -1.15 17.91 3.92
N TRP A 165 -0.29 16.90 3.91
CA TRP A 165 0.14 16.20 5.11
C TRP A 165 1.67 16.10 5.15
N GLY A 166 2.25 16.54 6.25
CA GLY A 166 3.70 16.62 6.47
C GLY A 166 4.02 17.70 7.51
N GLY A 167 5.29 18.07 7.63
CA GLY A 167 5.68 19.28 8.37
C GLY A 167 5.52 20.50 7.49
N VAL A 168 4.72 21.47 7.93
CA VAL A 168 4.49 22.70 7.18
C VAL A 168 5.14 23.86 7.92
N PHE A 169 5.91 24.66 7.19
CA PHE A 169 6.64 25.78 7.73
C PHE A 169 6.43 27.04 6.89
N ALA A 170 6.50 28.19 7.55
CA ALA A 170 6.53 29.50 6.90
C ALA A 170 7.54 30.39 7.62
N ASN A 171 8.27 31.23 6.88
CA ASN A 171 9.08 32.28 7.50
C ASN A 171 8.19 33.36 8.13
N GLU A 172 8.79 34.31 8.87
CA GLU A 172 8.06 35.31 9.66
C GLU A 172 6.99 36.10 8.88
N ASN A 173 7.25 36.44 7.61
CA ASN A 173 6.32 37.16 6.74
C ASN A 173 5.47 36.23 5.84
N GLY A 174 5.72 34.93 5.85
CA GLY A 174 5.05 33.93 5.01
C GLY A 174 5.44 33.94 3.54
N SER A 175 6.49 34.68 3.14
CA SER A 175 6.98 34.75 1.75
C SER A 175 7.68 33.47 1.30
N VAL A 176 8.26 32.69 2.20
CA VAL A 176 8.80 31.36 1.92
C VAL A 176 8.02 30.33 2.71
N ARG A 177 7.50 29.33 2.02
CA ARG A 177 6.70 28.25 2.61
C ARG A 177 7.27 26.90 2.23
N LEU A 178 7.47 26.03 3.22
CA LEU A 178 8.11 24.73 3.07
C LEU A 178 7.15 23.62 3.52
N LEU A 179 7.06 22.55 2.71
CA LEU A 179 6.45 21.28 3.10
C LEU A 179 7.51 20.19 3.16
N GLN A 180 7.62 19.53 4.31
CA GLN A 180 8.37 18.30 4.48
C GLN A 180 7.42 17.11 4.40
N MET A 181 7.41 16.43 3.25
CA MET A 181 6.72 15.14 3.10
C MET A 181 7.55 14.04 3.76
N LEU A 182 6.86 13.07 4.37
CA LEU A 182 7.50 11.94 5.03
C LEU A 182 7.26 10.64 4.26
N CYS A 183 8.29 9.82 4.15
CA CYS A 183 8.21 8.41 3.80
C CYS A 183 9.01 7.57 4.81
N PHE A 184 8.85 6.24 4.76
CA PHE A 184 9.59 5.36 5.63
C PHE A 184 11.09 5.35 5.27
N ASN A 185 11.43 5.05 4.02
CA ASN A 185 12.79 4.94 3.52
C ASN A 185 12.88 5.51 2.09
N ASP A 186 14.11 5.60 1.59
CA ASP A 186 14.52 5.82 0.21
C ASP A 186 13.90 7.06 -0.45
N ALA A 187 13.88 8.19 0.27
CA ALA A 187 13.39 9.45 -0.25
C ALA A 187 14.14 9.91 -1.52
N ALA A 188 15.42 9.53 -1.65
CA ALA A 188 16.26 9.87 -2.79
C ALA A 188 15.72 9.32 -4.12
N ASN A 189 15.26 8.06 -4.12
CA ASN A 189 14.80 7.40 -5.35
C ASN A 189 13.28 7.22 -5.43
N LYS A 190 12.54 7.57 -4.36
CA LYS A 190 11.08 7.39 -4.35
C LYS A 190 10.40 8.30 -5.37
N GLU A 191 9.79 7.70 -6.38
CA GLU A 191 8.94 8.44 -7.31
C GLU A 191 7.68 8.95 -6.60
N LEU A 192 7.33 10.20 -6.87
CA LEU A 192 6.09 10.82 -6.39
C LEU A 192 5.23 11.19 -7.61
N PRO A 193 3.93 10.88 -7.59
CA PRO A 193 3.04 11.28 -8.68
C PRO A 193 3.05 12.80 -8.87
N GLU A 194 3.16 13.26 -10.12
CA GLU A 194 3.21 14.68 -10.44
C GLU A 194 2.02 15.47 -9.88
N ALA A 195 0.80 14.91 -9.99
CA ALA A 195 -0.41 15.53 -9.44
C ALA A 195 -0.36 15.73 -7.91
N ARG A 196 0.34 14.86 -7.17
CA ARG A 196 0.56 15.01 -5.73
C ARG A 196 1.49 16.18 -5.44
N ILE A 197 2.59 16.31 -6.19
CA ILE A 197 3.53 17.42 -6.07
C ILE A 197 2.82 18.73 -6.41
N ALA A 198 2.11 18.77 -7.53
CA ALA A 198 1.39 19.95 -8.00
C ALA A 198 0.30 20.42 -7.02
N THR A 199 -0.48 19.48 -6.45
CA THR A 199 -1.47 19.79 -5.41
C THR A 199 -0.82 20.35 -4.16
N ALA A 200 0.27 19.74 -3.69
CA ALA A 200 0.98 20.26 -2.53
C ALA A 200 1.57 21.66 -2.78
N ALA A 201 2.14 21.89 -3.96
CA ALA A 201 2.70 23.18 -4.35
C ALA A 201 1.62 24.27 -4.40
N ARG A 202 0.43 23.97 -4.93
CA ARG A 202 -0.72 24.88 -4.92
C ARG A 202 -1.19 25.22 -3.51
N VAL A 203 -1.26 24.22 -2.61
CA VAL A 203 -1.63 24.47 -1.20
C VAL A 203 -0.58 25.36 -0.52
N LEU A 204 0.71 25.16 -0.77
CA LEU A 204 1.73 26.08 -0.26
C LEU A 204 1.57 27.49 -0.82
N ALA A 205 1.33 27.62 -2.13
CA ALA A 205 1.22 28.92 -2.81
C ALA A 205 0.02 29.76 -2.34
N ASP A 206 -1.12 29.13 -2.08
CA ASP A 206 -2.40 29.84 -1.90
C ASP A 206 -3.12 29.49 -0.60
N GLY A 207 -2.60 28.55 0.16
CA GLY A 207 -3.21 28.10 1.39
C GLY A 207 -3.25 29.20 2.45
N LEU A 208 -4.31 29.14 3.25
CA LEU A 208 -4.50 29.95 4.45
C LEU A 208 -4.16 29.09 5.66
N ALA A 209 -3.56 29.71 6.67
CA ALA A 209 -3.41 29.06 7.97
C ALA A 209 -4.81 28.84 8.56
N THR A 210 -5.07 27.66 9.09
CA THR A 210 -6.39 27.27 9.61
C THR A 210 -6.27 26.62 10.97
N HIS A 211 -7.40 26.51 11.67
CA HIS A 211 -7.52 25.62 12.82
C HIS A 211 -8.13 24.30 12.40
N ARG A 212 -7.63 23.19 12.97
CA ARG A 212 -8.24 21.88 12.78
C ARG A 212 -9.70 21.92 13.21
N PRO A 213 -10.64 21.44 12.38
CA PRO A 213 -12.05 21.46 12.72
C PRO A 213 -12.34 20.58 13.95
N SER A 214 -13.38 20.95 14.71
CA SER A 214 -13.81 20.22 15.91
C SER A 214 -14.36 18.82 15.61
N ALA A 215 -14.81 18.59 14.36
CA ALA A 215 -15.25 17.30 13.85
C ALA A 215 -14.72 17.09 12.42
N TRP A 216 -14.41 15.85 12.05
CA TRP A 216 -13.84 15.53 10.74
C TRP A 216 -14.71 16.03 9.57
N GLY A 217 -16.04 15.93 9.68
CA GLY A 217 -16.99 16.36 8.65
C GLY A 217 -17.27 17.86 8.60
N ALA A 218 -16.66 18.68 9.47
CA ALA A 218 -16.81 20.12 9.46
C ALA A 218 -15.72 20.79 8.59
N PRO A 219 -16.02 21.94 7.96
CA PRO A 219 -15.04 22.67 7.16
C PRO A 219 -13.95 23.30 8.05
N TYR A 220 -12.77 23.47 7.48
CA TYR A 220 -11.70 24.27 8.06
C TYR A 220 -12.09 25.74 8.08
N VAL A 221 -11.68 26.43 9.15
CA VAL A 221 -11.91 27.86 9.32
C VAL A 221 -10.55 28.57 9.27
N PRO A 222 -10.37 29.57 8.37
CA PRO A 222 -9.16 30.40 8.34
C PRO A 222 -8.87 31.03 9.71
N SER A 223 -7.61 30.95 10.13
CA SER A 223 -7.15 31.61 11.35
C SER A 223 -7.08 33.12 11.14
N PRO A 224 -7.35 33.94 12.18
CA PRO A 224 -7.13 35.39 12.10
C PRO A 224 -5.67 35.77 11.80
N LYS A 225 -4.72 34.88 12.13
CA LYS A 225 -3.30 35.06 11.81
C LYS A 225 -3.08 34.76 10.32
N SER A 226 -3.16 35.80 9.49
CA SER A 226 -2.85 35.68 8.06
C SER A 226 -1.36 35.48 7.87
N LEU A 227 -0.99 34.44 7.13
CA LEU A 227 0.32 34.40 6.47
C LEU A 227 0.31 35.47 5.37
N GLY A 228 1.44 36.15 5.13
CA GLY A 228 1.59 37.01 3.96
C GLY A 228 1.57 36.19 2.67
N SER A 229 1.58 36.87 1.52
CA SER A 229 1.64 36.21 0.21
C SER A 229 2.93 35.41 0.07
N ALA A 230 2.83 34.17 -0.40
CA ALA A 230 4.00 33.38 -0.77
C ALA A 230 4.71 34.02 -1.97
N GLU A 231 6.03 33.91 -2.00
CA GLU A 231 6.93 34.28 -3.10
C GLU A 231 7.79 33.09 -3.55
N ARG A 232 8.00 32.11 -2.67
CA ARG A 232 8.72 30.86 -2.91
C ARG A 232 8.05 29.70 -2.18
N VAL A 233 7.88 28.56 -2.86
CA VAL A 233 7.33 27.33 -2.29
C VAL A 233 8.33 26.19 -2.44
N ILE A 234 8.58 25.48 -1.35
CA ILE A 234 9.57 24.41 -1.26
C ILE A 234 8.89 23.13 -0.81
N ILE A 235 9.18 22.02 -1.47
CA ILE A 235 8.73 20.68 -1.09
C ILE A 235 9.95 19.78 -0.99
N GLU A 236 10.07 19.10 0.14
CA GLU A 236 11.11 18.12 0.42
C GLU A 236 10.47 16.77 0.75
N LEU A 237 11.22 15.69 0.55
CA LEU A 237 10.87 14.35 0.98
C LEU A 237 11.95 13.81 1.90
N ILE A 238 11.54 13.28 3.06
CA ILE A 238 12.44 12.73 4.08
C ILE A 238 12.05 11.29 4.41
N GLY A 239 13.03 10.39 4.36
CA GLY A 239 12.93 9.01 4.85
C GLY A 239 13.19 8.99 6.36
N VAL A 240 12.16 8.71 7.16
CA VAL A 240 12.30 8.81 8.63
C VAL A 240 13.09 7.65 9.23
N VAL A 241 13.21 6.52 8.53
CA VAL A 241 13.93 5.32 9.03
C VAL A 241 15.40 5.31 8.62
N ASP A 242 15.74 5.82 7.43
CA ASP A 242 17.09 5.79 6.87
C ASP A 242 17.74 7.18 6.72
N SER A 243 17.06 8.24 7.17
CA SER A 243 17.50 9.64 7.04
C SER A 243 17.77 10.08 5.60
N SER A 244 17.23 9.36 4.61
CA SER A 244 17.35 9.76 3.20
C SER A 244 16.59 11.07 2.95
N TYR A 245 17.08 11.87 2.00
CA TYR A 245 16.56 13.20 1.69
C TYR A 245 16.49 13.45 0.19
N ARG A 246 15.49 14.22 -0.24
CA ARG A 246 15.41 14.77 -1.60
C ARG A 246 14.64 16.09 -1.62
N LEU A 247 15.22 17.10 -2.26
CA LEU A 247 14.47 18.29 -2.70
C LEU A 247 13.55 17.89 -3.86
N VAL A 248 12.25 18.01 -3.67
CA VAL A 248 11.23 17.60 -4.66
C VAL A 248 10.85 18.77 -5.57
N LEU A 249 10.72 19.97 -5.01
CA LEU A 249 10.31 21.17 -5.73
C LEU A 249 10.78 22.42 -4.99
N ASP A 250 11.23 23.43 -5.73
CA ASP A 250 11.55 24.76 -5.23
C ASP A 250 11.23 25.78 -6.32
N GLU A 251 10.08 26.45 -6.19
CA GLU A 251 9.48 27.21 -7.29
C GLU A 251 8.76 28.47 -6.81
N SER A 252 8.38 29.30 -7.77
CA SER A 252 7.47 30.42 -7.56
C SER A 252 6.00 29.96 -7.40
N PRO A 253 5.15 30.71 -6.69
CA PRO A 253 3.72 30.48 -6.62
C PRO A 253 3.02 30.45 -8.00
N SER A 254 3.50 31.22 -8.99
CA SER A 254 2.93 31.18 -10.35
C SER A 254 3.15 29.82 -11.00
N HIS A 255 4.38 29.29 -10.97
CA HIS A 255 4.67 27.95 -11.52
C HIS A 255 3.93 26.85 -10.76
N ALA A 256 3.78 26.97 -9.44
CA ALA A 256 2.99 26.04 -8.65
C ALA A 256 1.53 25.95 -9.12
N ARG A 257 0.93 27.09 -9.49
CA ARG A 257 -0.44 27.15 -10.03
C ARG A 257 -0.54 26.58 -11.45
N GLU A 258 0.46 26.81 -12.28
CA GLU A 258 0.53 26.24 -13.63
C GLU A 258 0.62 24.72 -13.58
N LYS A 259 1.55 24.17 -12.78
CA LYS A 259 1.66 22.73 -12.52
C LYS A 259 0.34 22.13 -12.01
N PHE A 260 -0.34 22.84 -11.12
CA PHE A 260 -1.63 22.42 -10.61
C PHE A 260 -2.70 22.36 -11.70
N ALA A 261 -2.81 23.42 -12.52
CA ALA A 261 -3.77 23.48 -13.60
C ALA A 261 -3.54 22.37 -14.65
N ASP A 262 -2.29 22.01 -14.89
CA ASP A 262 -1.90 20.95 -15.85
C ASP A 262 -2.11 19.53 -15.29
N ALA A 263 -1.61 19.25 -14.09
CA ALA A 263 -1.55 17.89 -13.56
C ALA A 263 -2.84 17.43 -12.84
N VAL A 264 -3.67 18.34 -12.34
CA VAL A 264 -4.79 18.05 -11.42
C VAL A 264 -6.18 17.85 -12.07
N PRO A 265 -6.42 17.91 -13.41
CA PRO A 265 -7.69 17.47 -13.99
C PRO A 265 -8.11 16.04 -13.58
N LYS A 266 -7.17 15.17 -13.18
CA LYS A 266 -7.42 13.84 -12.60
C LYS A 266 -8.16 13.87 -11.26
N ALA A 267 -8.10 14.97 -10.49
CA ALA A 267 -8.89 15.14 -9.27
C ALA A 267 -10.40 15.03 -9.52
N ARG A 268 -10.86 15.45 -10.72
CA ARG A 268 -12.25 15.26 -11.12
C ARG A 268 -12.61 13.78 -11.13
N LEU A 269 -11.75 12.90 -11.66
CA LEU A 269 -12.01 11.45 -11.67
C LEU A 269 -12.09 10.87 -10.25
N LEU A 270 -11.22 11.30 -9.34
CA LEU A 270 -11.29 10.92 -7.92
C LEU A 270 -12.63 11.36 -7.29
N ALA A 271 -13.09 12.56 -7.65
CA ALA A 271 -14.31 13.14 -7.10
C ALA A 271 -15.60 12.58 -7.70
N VAL A 272 -15.64 12.29 -9.00
CA VAL A 272 -16.76 11.58 -9.66
C VAL A 272 -17.03 10.26 -8.96
N GLY A 273 -16.00 9.66 -8.37
CA GLY A 273 -16.02 8.25 -8.03
C GLY A 273 -16.04 7.42 -9.32
N GLY A 274 -16.04 6.12 -9.13
CA GLY A 274 -16.16 5.17 -10.23
C GLY A 274 -16.91 3.96 -9.74
N GLN A 275 -16.98 2.94 -10.59
CA GLN A 275 -17.55 1.68 -10.16
C GLN A 275 -16.79 1.13 -8.94
N PRO A 276 -17.50 0.59 -7.93
CA PRO A 276 -16.85 -0.06 -6.82
C PRO A 276 -15.92 -1.16 -7.33
N ARG A 277 -14.72 -1.22 -6.75
CA ARG A 277 -13.74 -2.29 -6.97
C ARG A 277 -13.35 -2.89 -5.61
N ALA A 278 -13.13 -4.20 -5.56
CA ALA A 278 -12.62 -4.81 -4.34
C ALA A 278 -11.16 -4.40 -4.13
N CYS A 279 -10.79 -4.02 -2.92
CA CYS A 279 -9.40 -3.72 -2.55
C CYS A 279 -9.18 -3.92 -1.05
N ARG A 280 -7.95 -3.71 -0.57
CA ARG A 280 -7.58 -3.80 0.85
C ARG A 280 -8.43 -2.90 1.76
N ASN A 281 -8.85 -1.75 1.26
CA ASN A 281 -9.63 -0.78 2.04
C ASN A 281 -11.09 -1.22 2.27
N CYS A 282 -11.57 -2.27 1.61
CA CYS A 282 -12.91 -2.83 1.84
C CYS A 282 -13.17 -3.21 3.30
N ILE A 283 -12.14 -3.62 4.06
CA ILE A 283 -12.30 -4.01 5.47
C ILE A 283 -12.68 -2.83 6.38
N LYS A 284 -12.24 -1.61 6.02
CA LYS A 284 -12.51 -0.35 6.74
C LYS A 284 -13.56 0.52 6.07
N CYS A 285 -14.03 0.15 4.88
CA CYS A 285 -14.98 0.93 4.11
C CYS A 285 -16.32 1.08 4.84
N GLN A 286 -16.87 2.30 4.87
CA GLN A 286 -18.18 2.56 5.49
C GLN A 286 -19.31 1.84 4.75
N ALA A 287 -19.15 1.57 3.45
CA ALA A 287 -20.14 0.88 2.63
C ALA A 287 -20.10 -0.65 2.75
N LYS A 288 -19.21 -1.23 3.57
CA LYS A 288 -18.96 -2.70 3.59
C LYS A 288 -20.18 -3.59 3.84
N GLN A 289 -21.25 -3.06 4.44
CA GLN A 289 -22.49 -3.82 4.70
C GLN A 289 -23.45 -3.83 3.50
N VAL A 290 -23.46 -2.76 2.70
CA VAL A 290 -24.38 -2.57 1.57
C VAL A 290 -23.70 -2.75 0.21
N CYS A 291 -22.38 -2.67 0.16
CA CYS A 291 -21.58 -2.92 -1.03
C CYS A 291 -21.58 -4.43 -1.36
N ALA A 292 -21.80 -4.75 -2.63
CA ALA A 292 -21.73 -6.11 -3.16
C ALA A 292 -20.29 -6.65 -3.21
N LEU A 293 -19.29 -5.76 -3.15
CA LEU A 293 -17.87 -6.10 -3.13
C LEU A 293 -17.23 -5.89 -1.74
N PRO A 294 -16.24 -6.71 -1.38
CA PRO A 294 -15.79 -7.93 -2.07
C PRO A 294 -16.84 -9.04 -1.98
N VAL A 295 -16.64 -10.08 -2.79
CA VAL A 295 -17.45 -11.29 -2.76
C VAL A 295 -17.45 -11.89 -1.34
N ARG A 296 -18.64 -12.24 -0.83
CA ARG A 296 -18.82 -12.77 0.53
C ARG A 296 -18.78 -14.29 0.51
N ARG A 297 -17.91 -14.88 1.34
CA ARG A 297 -17.69 -16.33 1.46
C ARG A 297 -17.66 -16.73 2.94
N PRO A 298 -18.84 -16.89 3.58
CA PRO A 298 -18.90 -17.32 4.98
C PRO A 298 -18.20 -18.65 5.17
N GLY A 299 -17.30 -18.74 6.15
CA GLY A 299 -16.59 -19.96 6.49
C GLY A 299 -15.43 -20.34 5.56
N LEU A 300 -15.03 -19.45 4.64
CA LEU A 300 -13.89 -19.65 3.72
C LEU A 300 -12.61 -20.09 4.46
N LEU A 301 -12.37 -19.53 5.64
CA LEU A 301 -11.17 -19.80 6.44
C LEU A 301 -11.35 -20.95 7.44
N GLY A 302 -12.57 -21.49 7.58
CA GLY A 302 -12.88 -22.59 8.49
C GLY A 302 -12.66 -22.27 9.96
N LEU A 303 -12.77 -21.00 10.37
CA LEU A 303 -12.52 -20.56 11.74
C LEU A 303 -13.77 -20.70 12.63
N GLU A 304 -13.56 -21.14 13.87
CA GLU A 304 -14.60 -21.18 14.89
C GLU A 304 -14.74 -19.81 15.59
N GLY A 305 -15.28 -18.84 14.85
CA GLY A 305 -15.69 -17.55 15.41
C GLY A 305 -15.07 -16.32 14.76
N ILE A 306 -15.46 -15.16 15.27
CA ILE A 306 -15.12 -13.86 14.69
C ILE A 306 -13.78 -13.38 15.27
N SER A 307 -12.81 -13.04 14.41
CA SER A 307 -11.51 -12.48 14.83
C SER A 307 -11.72 -11.24 15.72
N PRO A 308 -10.92 -10.98 16.77
CA PRO A 308 -11.17 -9.90 17.74
C PRO A 308 -11.33 -8.50 17.12
N TYR A 309 -10.70 -8.29 15.97
CA TYR A 309 -10.85 -7.09 15.16
C TYR A 309 -10.67 -7.44 13.67
N PRO A 310 -11.22 -6.64 12.75
CA PRO A 310 -11.10 -6.90 11.32
C PRO A 310 -9.63 -6.83 10.88
N ARG A 311 -9.19 -7.81 10.09
CA ARG A 311 -7.82 -7.88 9.56
C ARG A 311 -7.86 -8.27 8.08
N VAL A 312 -6.73 -8.03 7.42
CA VAL A 312 -6.49 -8.47 6.05
C VAL A 312 -5.51 -9.62 6.10
N LEU A 313 -5.94 -10.77 5.61
CA LEU A 313 -5.13 -11.96 5.43
C LEU A 313 -4.55 -11.96 4.02
N THR A 314 -3.24 -12.16 3.93
CA THR A 314 -2.54 -12.46 2.67
C THR A 314 -1.65 -13.67 2.88
N PRO A 315 -1.27 -14.42 1.83
CA PRO A 315 -0.33 -15.53 1.98
C PRO A 315 0.99 -15.11 2.62
N SER A 316 1.51 -13.92 2.30
CA SER A 316 2.74 -13.40 2.90
C SER A 316 2.58 -13.10 4.40
N SER A 317 1.41 -12.64 4.84
CA SER A 317 1.10 -12.49 6.27
C SER A 317 1.20 -13.82 7.03
N LEU A 318 0.75 -14.93 6.44
CA LEU A 318 0.87 -16.26 7.05
C LEU A 318 2.31 -16.75 7.07
N SER A 319 3.05 -16.59 5.98
CA SER A 319 4.46 -16.95 5.90
C SER A 319 5.30 -16.18 6.93
N GLU A 320 5.05 -14.87 7.08
CA GLU A 320 5.73 -14.03 8.07
C GLU A 320 5.36 -14.43 9.50
N TYR A 321 4.07 -14.66 9.77
CA TYR A 321 3.63 -15.11 11.09
C TYR A 321 4.22 -16.47 11.48
N ARG A 322 4.27 -17.43 10.55
CA ARG A 322 4.91 -18.74 10.77
C ARG A 322 6.41 -18.62 11.05
N MET A 323 7.08 -17.65 10.42
CA MET A 323 8.49 -17.35 10.72
C MET A 323 8.63 -16.76 12.11
N CYS A 324 7.85 -15.72 12.43
CA CYS A 324 7.84 -15.10 13.75
C CYS A 324 6.54 -14.29 13.94
N PRO A 325 5.67 -14.67 14.90
CA PRO A 325 4.48 -13.89 15.23
C PRO A 325 4.80 -12.44 15.57
N HIS A 326 5.86 -12.21 16.35
CA HIS A 326 6.29 -10.87 16.70
C HIS A 326 6.70 -10.03 15.49
N LEU A 327 7.36 -10.62 14.48
CA LEU A 327 7.70 -9.91 13.24
C LEU A 327 6.43 -9.46 12.51
N SER A 328 5.43 -10.36 12.41
CA SER A 328 4.13 -10.02 11.83
C SER A 328 3.42 -8.93 12.63
N PHE A 329 3.55 -8.90 13.96
CA PHE A 329 3.01 -7.82 14.78
C PHE A 329 3.66 -6.48 14.45
N LEU A 330 5.00 -6.41 14.43
CA LEU A 330 5.72 -5.18 14.12
C LEU A 330 5.38 -4.63 12.72
N ARG A 331 5.31 -5.50 11.71
CA ARG A 331 5.13 -5.07 10.31
C ARG A 331 3.67 -4.92 9.89
N ASN A 332 2.83 -5.91 10.20
CA ASN A 332 1.44 -5.94 9.70
C ASN A 332 0.44 -5.30 10.66
N VAL A 333 0.71 -5.31 11.98
CA VAL A 333 -0.19 -4.72 12.98
C VAL A 333 0.21 -3.30 13.33
N LEU A 334 1.50 -3.08 13.63
CA LEU A 334 2.02 -1.74 13.97
C LEU A 334 2.44 -0.92 12.75
N GLY A 335 2.62 -1.54 11.58
CA GLY A 335 3.01 -0.82 10.37
C GLY A 335 4.43 -0.27 10.40
N LEU A 336 5.32 -0.89 11.20
CA LEU A 336 6.71 -0.46 11.33
C LEU A 336 7.57 -1.04 10.20
N THR A 337 8.61 -0.31 9.84
CA THR A 337 9.56 -0.70 8.80
C THR A 337 11.00 -0.60 9.29
N ALA A 338 11.85 -1.52 8.83
CA ALA A 338 13.29 -1.46 9.02
C ALA A 338 13.97 -0.66 7.89
N PRO A 339 15.24 -0.24 8.08
CA PRO A 339 16.06 0.28 7.00
C PRO A 339 16.13 -0.69 5.82
N PHE A 340 16.02 -0.17 4.59
CA PHE A 340 16.17 -0.98 3.40
C PHE A 340 17.62 -1.48 3.27
N ARG A 341 17.82 -2.80 3.16
CA ARG A 341 19.16 -3.42 3.08
C ARG A 341 19.53 -3.90 1.67
N GLY A 342 18.83 -3.41 0.65
CA GLY A 342 18.94 -3.93 -0.71
C GLY A 342 18.15 -5.22 -0.92
N GLU A 343 18.03 -5.61 -2.19
CA GLU A 343 17.38 -6.85 -2.63
C GLU A 343 18.42 -7.98 -2.69
N SER A 344 18.13 -9.15 -2.11
CA SER A 344 19.03 -10.31 -2.25
C SER A 344 18.92 -10.91 -3.66
N PRO A 345 19.97 -11.60 -4.18
CA PRO A 345 19.92 -12.17 -5.54
C PRO A 345 18.71 -13.10 -5.80
N PRO A 346 18.26 -13.94 -4.85
CA PRO A 346 17.04 -14.72 -5.03
C PRO A 346 15.76 -13.88 -5.15
N GLN A 347 15.66 -12.79 -4.38
CA GLN A 347 14.51 -11.87 -4.44
C GLN A 347 14.49 -11.14 -5.78
N ARG A 348 15.64 -10.63 -6.23
CA ARG A 348 15.80 -9.97 -7.54
C ARG A 348 15.36 -10.89 -8.66
N ARG A 349 15.87 -12.12 -8.68
CA ARG A 349 15.49 -13.13 -9.68
C ARG A 349 13.98 -13.39 -9.70
N GLY A 350 13.37 -13.60 -8.54
CA GLY A 350 11.93 -13.84 -8.43
C GLY A 350 11.11 -12.66 -8.99
N ARG A 351 11.46 -11.43 -8.59
CA ARG A 351 10.81 -10.21 -9.06
C ARG A 351 10.92 -10.04 -10.59
N LEU A 352 12.11 -10.26 -11.14
CA LEU A 352 12.33 -10.18 -12.59
C LEU A 352 11.50 -11.26 -13.31
N ALA A 353 11.56 -12.52 -12.86
CA ALA A 353 10.81 -13.60 -13.50
C ALA A 353 9.30 -13.32 -13.52
N HIS A 354 8.73 -12.91 -12.39
CA HIS A 354 7.31 -12.57 -12.28
C HIS A 354 6.91 -11.40 -13.17
N ALA A 355 7.70 -10.32 -13.21
CA ALA A 355 7.41 -9.17 -14.06
C ALA A 355 7.40 -9.54 -15.56
N TRP A 356 8.33 -10.38 -16.01
CA TRP A 356 8.36 -10.85 -17.40
C TRP A 356 7.19 -11.76 -17.71
N LEU A 357 6.88 -12.74 -16.83
CA LEU A 357 5.78 -13.67 -17.03
C LEU A 357 4.43 -12.95 -17.09
N ALA A 358 4.19 -12.01 -16.17
CA ALA A 358 2.97 -11.21 -16.17
C ALA A 358 2.80 -10.46 -17.50
N ARG A 359 3.83 -9.73 -17.94
CA ARG A 359 3.82 -9.00 -19.22
C ARG A 359 3.67 -9.93 -20.42
N ALA A 360 4.29 -11.11 -20.39
CA ALA A 360 4.18 -12.09 -21.47
C ALA A 360 2.75 -12.67 -21.56
N HIS A 361 2.12 -12.97 -20.42
CA HIS A 361 0.79 -13.58 -20.33
C HIS A 361 -0.36 -12.60 -20.51
N GLU A 362 -0.13 -11.29 -20.37
CA GLU A 362 -1.09 -10.23 -20.76
C GLU A 362 -1.53 -10.36 -22.23
N ARG A 363 -0.66 -10.93 -23.08
CA ARG A 363 -0.98 -11.16 -24.51
C ARG A 363 -1.99 -12.28 -24.74
N GLY A 364 -2.25 -13.12 -23.74
CA GLY A 364 -3.13 -14.28 -23.85
C GLY A 364 -2.64 -15.39 -24.78
N ILE A 365 -1.38 -15.33 -25.26
CA ILE A 365 -0.79 -16.34 -26.15
C ILE A 365 0.39 -17.03 -25.47
N ARG A 366 0.70 -18.25 -25.92
CA ARG A 366 1.84 -19.04 -25.42
C ARG A 366 3.16 -18.27 -25.53
N CYS A 367 3.95 -18.28 -24.47
CA CYS A 367 5.33 -17.80 -24.48
C CYS A 367 6.18 -18.66 -25.42
N SER A 368 7.10 -18.03 -26.15
CA SER A 368 7.96 -18.68 -27.14
C SER A 368 9.40 -18.21 -27.03
N HIS A 369 10.33 -18.94 -27.67
CA HIS A 369 11.74 -18.52 -27.78
C HIS A 369 11.91 -17.19 -28.54
N GLY A 370 10.92 -16.77 -29.34
CA GLY A 370 10.92 -15.44 -29.95
C GLY A 370 10.72 -14.30 -28.93
N ASP A 371 10.04 -14.59 -27.82
CA ASP A 371 9.82 -13.64 -26.72
C ASP A 371 11.06 -13.49 -25.81
N LEU A 372 11.96 -14.48 -25.88
CA LEU A 372 13.15 -14.59 -25.07
C LEU A 372 14.37 -14.91 -25.95
N PRO A 373 14.87 -13.93 -26.74
CA PRO A 373 16.02 -14.12 -27.62
C PRO A 373 17.26 -14.68 -26.90
N ASP A 374 18.05 -15.46 -27.62
CA ASP A 374 19.28 -16.07 -27.08
C ASP A 374 20.21 -14.96 -26.50
N PRO A 375 20.74 -15.09 -25.28
CA PRO A 375 21.54 -14.04 -24.66
C PRO A 375 22.91 -13.82 -25.31
N SER A 376 23.33 -14.73 -26.20
CA SER A 376 24.49 -14.51 -27.08
C SER A 376 24.20 -13.50 -28.20
N SER A 377 22.93 -13.22 -28.48
CA SER A 377 22.53 -12.06 -29.28
C SER A 377 22.80 -10.77 -28.50
N LYS A 378 23.14 -9.67 -29.20
CA LYS A 378 23.38 -8.37 -28.54
C LYS A 378 22.09 -7.68 -28.06
N GLU A 379 20.93 -8.32 -28.23
CA GLU A 379 19.61 -7.75 -28.00
C GLU A 379 18.93 -8.46 -26.82
N ILE A 380 18.30 -7.68 -25.95
CA ILE A 380 17.38 -8.19 -24.92
C ILE A 380 15.96 -8.00 -25.47
N GLY A 381 15.15 -9.06 -25.54
CA GLY A 381 13.88 -9.05 -26.27
C GLY A 381 12.91 -7.92 -25.88
N GLU A 382 11.92 -7.63 -26.75
CA GLU A 382 10.99 -6.51 -26.60
C GLU A 382 10.28 -6.45 -25.24
N LEU A 383 9.91 -7.61 -24.68
CA LEU A 383 9.29 -7.67 -23.35
C LEU A 383 10.23 -7.14 -22.26
N ALA A 384 11.51 -7.52 -22.28
CA ALA A 384 12.50 -7.05 -21.31
C ALA A 384 12.75 -5.53 -21.47
N VAL A 385 12.81 -5.03 -22.72
CA VAL A 385 12.92 -3.59 -23.00
C VAL A 385 11.71 -2.83 -22.45
N SER A 386 10.50 -3.36 -22.65
CA SER A 386 9.27 -2.75 -22.15
C SER A 386 9.15 -2.73 -20.62
N LEU A 387 9.97 -3.51 -19.93
CA LEU A 387 10.10 -3.55 -18.48
C LEU A 387 11.28 -2.70 -17.97
N GLY A 388 12.01 -2.04 -18.88
CA GLY A 388 13.15 -1.19 -18.55
C GLY A 388 14.38 -1.97 -18.06
N TRP A 389 14.50 -3.24 -18.44
CA TRP A 389 15.61 -4.08 -17.97
C TRP A 389 16.92 -3.74 -18.65
N SER A 390 17.99 -3.91 -17.89
CA SER A 390 19.37 -3.97 -18.38
C SER A 390 19.71 -5.36 -18.95
N ALA A 391 20.81 -5.44 -19.70
CA ALA A 391 21.33 -6.71 -20.22
C ALA A 391 21.75 -7.69 -19.09
N GLU A 392 22.26 -7.17 -17.98
CA GLU A 392 22.61 -7.97 -16.81
C GLU A 392 21.37 -8.60 -16.16
N GLU A 393 20.30 -7.84 -16.00
CA GLU A 393 19.03 -8.36 -15.44
C GLU A 393 18.41 -9.44 -16.32
N TYR A 394 18.50 -9.25 -17.64
CA TYR A 394 18.05 -10.25 -18.60
C TYR A 394 18.82 -11.57 -18.44
N LEU A 395 20.16 -11.48 -18.40
CA LEU A 395 21.05 -12.65 -18.23
C LEU A 395 20.79 -13.38 -16.91
N ASP A 396 20.56 -12.64 -15.83
CA ASP A 396 20.33 -13.18 -14.48
C ASP A 396 19.12 -14.10 -14.38
N VAL A 397 18.08 -13.89 -15.21
CA VAL A 397 16.81 -14.61 -15.12
C VAL A 397 16.52 -15.50 -16.33
N TYR A 398 17.25 -15.31 -17.44
CA TYR A 398 17.05 -16.06 -18.69
C TYR A 398 16.90 -17.58 -18.51
N PRO A 399 17.75 -18.30 -17.73
CA PRO A 399 17.65 -19.76 -17.62
C PRO A 399 16.30 -20.25 -17.06
N TRP A 400 15.65 -19.47 -16.20
CA TRP A 400 14.35 -19.79 -15.62
C TRP A 400 13.21 -19.49 -16.60
N LEU A 401 13.29 -18.37 -17.32
CA LEU A 401 12.30 -18.01 -18.33
C LEU A 401 12.32 -18.98 -19.51
N ALA A 402 13.51 -19.43 -19.92
CA ALA A 402 13.66 -20.47 -20.94
C ALA A 402 12.98 -21.78 -20.51
N ALA A 403 13.11 -22.16 -19.24
CA ALA A 403 12.43 -23.34 -18.70
C ALA A 403 10.90 -23.20 -18.65
N HIS A 404 10.37 -21.98 -18.50
CA HIS A 404 8.93 -21.71 -18.54
C HIS A 404 8.35 -21.88 -19.95
N ILE A 405 9.05 -21.43 -21.00
CA ILE A 405 8.58 -21.52 -22.39
C ILE A 405 8.13 -22.95 -22.75
N GLU A 406 8.89 -23.95 -22.29
CA GLU A 406 8.60 -25.37 -22.51
C GLU A 406 7.29 -25.84 -21.87
N ILE A 407 6.85 -25.20 -20.77
CA ILE A 407 5.68 -25.62 -19.97
C ILE A 407 4.61 -24.54 -19.83
N CYS A 408 4.65 -23.52 -20.70
CA CYS A 408 3.69 -22.43 -20.69
C CYS A 408 2.25 -22.99 -20.72
N PRO A 409 1.34 -22.56 -19.82
CA PRO A 409 -0.01 -23.11 -19.74
C PRO A 409 -0.92 -22.69 -20.90
N LEU A 410 -0.55 -21.66 -21.64
CA LEU A 410 -1.42 -21.04 -22.66
C LEU A 410 -1.35 -21.81 -23.99
N ALA A 411 -2.45 -21.73 -24.73
CA ALA A 411 -2.57 -22.37 -26.03
C ALA A 411 -1.68 -21.68 -27.09
N GLU A 412 -1.14 -22.48 -28.01
CA GLU A 412 -0.19 -22.01 -29.02
C GLU A 412 -0.85 -21.23 -30.16
N HIS A 413 -2.11 -21.56 -30.48
CA HIS A 413 -2.81 -21.03 -31.67
C HIS A 413 -4.12 -20.31 -31.34
N GLU A 414 -4.49 -20.22 -30.06
CA GLU A 414 -5.72 -19.57 -29.61
C GLU A 414 -5.43 -18.64 -28.44
N THR A 415 -5.99 -17.42 -28.48
CA THR A 415 -5.88 -16.49 -27.36
C THR A 415 -6.66 -17.04 -26.17
N SER A 416 -5.95 -17.36 -25.11
CA SER A 416 -6.50 -17.74 -23.82
C SER A 416 -6.93 -16.49 -23.05
N SER A 417 -8.08 -16.55 -22.38
CA SER A 417 -8.46 -15.49 -21.43
C SER A 417 -7.61 -15.63 -20.18
N THR A 418 -6.82 -14.60 -19.87
CA THR A 418 -5.84 -14.57 -18.78
C THR A 418 -6.00 -13.32 -17.93
N CYS A 419 -5.66 -13.45 -16.65
CA CYS A 419 -5.50 -12.31 -15.73
C CYS A 419 -4.22 -12.54 -14.91
N PRO A 420 -3.05 -12.07 -15.38
CA PRO A 420 -1.81 -12.14 -14.62
C PRO A 420 -1.81 -11.17 -13.44
N GLU A 421 -1.20 -11.57 -12.32
CA GLU A 421 -0.93 -10.70 -11.15
C GLU A 421 -2.15 -9.92 -10.61
N VAL A 422 -3.36 -10.47 -10.77
CA VAL A 422 -4.61 -9.83 -10.36
C VAL A 422 -4.98 -10.19 -8.92
N ASP A 423 -5.47 -9.24 -8.13
CA ASP A 423 -5.94 -9.54 -6.78
C ASP A 423 -7.27 -10.31 -6.81
N VAL A 424 -7.29 -11.51 -6.22
CA VAL A 424 -8.53 -12.22 -5.87
C VAL A 424 -8.88 -11.88 -4.43
N ILE A 425 -10.05 -11.28 -4.21
CA ILE A 425 -10.45 -10.71 -2.93
C ILE A 425 -11.80 -11.27 -2.50
N ALA A 426 -11.82 -11.91 -1.34
CA ALA A 426 -13.04 -12.40 -0.70
C ALA A 426 -13.12 -11.93 0.75
N LYS A 427 -14.35 -11.74 1.24
CA LYS A 427 -14.59 -11.52 2.67
C LYS A 427 -15.16 -12.79 3.28
N ASP A 428 -14.44 -13.34 4.25
CA ASP A 428 -15.03 -14.29 5.18
C ASP A 428 -15.86 -13.53 6.20
N THR A 429 -17.18 -13.60 6.05
CA THR A 429 -18.12 -12.89 6.92
C THR A 429 -18.26 -13.51 8.30
N ASP A 430 -17.95 -14.80 8.43
CA ASP A 430 -18.04 -15.52 9.71
C ASP A 430 -16.82 -15.22 10.59
N ALA A 431 -15.66 -14.97 9.96
CA ALA A 431 -14.46 -14.51 10.65
C ALA A 431 -14.34 -12.97 10.75
N ASP A 432 -15.10 -12.21 9.93
CA ASP A 432 -14.93 -10.78 9.63
C ASP A 432 -13.50 -10.43 9.19
N LEU A 433 -12.95 -11.26 8.29
CA LEU A 433 -11.62 -11.13 7.71
C LEU A 433 -11.72 -10.89 6.21
N LEU A 434 -10.83 -10.03 5.70
CA LEU A 434 -10.64 -9.85 4.27
C LEU A 434 -9.48 -10.74 3.81
N VAL A 435 -9.70 -11.58 2.82
CA VAL A 435 -8.67 -12.44 2.22
C VAL A 435 -8.28 -11.84 0.88
N ILE A 436 -6.99 -11.61 0.68
CA ILE A 436 -6.43 -11.14 -0.59
C ILE A 436 -5.30 -12.08 -0.97
N ALA A 437 -5.42 -12.70 -2.14
CA ALA A 437 -4.36 -13.48 -2.75
C ALA A 437 -4.17 -13.01 -4.19
N ARG A 438 -2.90 -12.97 -4.62
CA ARG A 438 -2.51 -12.55 -5.95
C ARG A 438 -1.84 -13.73 -6.65
N PRO A 439 -2.58 -14.51 -7.47
CA PRO A 439 -1.98 -15.50 -8.35
C PRO A 439 -0.99 -14.84 -9.31
N ASP A 440 0.09 -15.56 -9.61
CA ASP A 440 1.00 -15.16 -10.69
C ASP A 440 0.23 -15.18 -12.03
N LEU A 441 -0.67 -16.16 -12.23
CA LEU A 441 -1.58 -16.22 -13.38
C LEU A 441 -2.92 -16.89 -13.05
N LEU A 442 -4.03 -16.22 -13.41
CA LEU A 442 -5.32 -16.88 -13.65
C LEU A 442 -5.52 -17.10 -15.15
N TYR A 443 -6.02 -18.27 -15.53
CA TYR A 443 -6.38 -18.54 -16.93
C TYR A 443 -7.56 -19.51 -17.04
N ALA A 444 -8.34 -19.37 -18.11
CA ALA A 444 -9.45 -20.27 -18.40
C ALA A 444 -8.99 -21.47 -19.26
N ARG A 445 -9.47 -22.66 -18.91
CA ARG A 445 -9.40 -23.88 -19.75
C ARG A 445 -10.63 -24.72 -19.50
N ASP A 446 -11.31 -25.15 -20.56
CA ASP A 446 -12.51 -26.00 -20.49
C ASP A 446 -13.60 -25.46 -19.54
N GLN A 447 -13.89 -24.14 -19.63
CA GLN A 447 -14.85 -23.43 -18.75
C GLN A 447 -14.47 -23.38 -17.26
N LYS A 448 -13.25 -23.81 -16.92
CA LYS A 448 -12.70 -23.78 -15.56
C LYS A 448 -11.63 -22.71 -15.42
N ILE A 449 -11.62 -22.05 -14.27
CA ILE A 449 -10.57 -21.10 -13.87
C ILE A 449 -9.45 -21.89 -13.19
N ASN A 450 -8.24 -21.79 -13.74
CA ASN A 450 -7.04 -22.36 -13.16
C ASN A 450 -6.22 -21.25 -12.51
N TRP A 451 -5.60 -21.58 -11.39
CA TRP A 451 -4.76 -20.69 -10.59
C TRP A 451 -3.32 -21.19 -10.64
N ARG A 452 -2.38 -20.37 -11.10
CA ARG A 452 -0.97 -20.77 -11.17
C ARG A 452 -0.10 -19.88 -10.31
N GLU A 453 0.77 -20.55 -9.55
CA GLU A 453 1.85 -19.98 -8.77
C GLU A 453 3.18 -20.44 -9.37
N THR A 454 4.14 -19.54 -9.51
CA THR A 454 5.48 -19.82 -10.04
C THR A 454 6.53 -19.57 -8.97
N LYS A 455 7.52 -20.48 -8.88
CA LYS A 455 8.67 -20.34 -7.99
C LYS A 455 9.96 -20.69 -8.74
N THR A 456 10.92 -19.76 -8.67
CA THR A 456 12.28 -20.04 -9.13
C THR A 456 13.07 -20.75 -8.04
N VAL A 457 13.57 -21.94 -8.34
CA VAL A 457 14.41 -22.76 -7.46
C VAL A 457 15.77 -23.00 -8.14
N THR A 458 16.76 -23.46 -7.38
CA THR A 458 18.13 -23.67 -7.88
C THR A 458 18.38 -25.08 -8.40
N ALA A 459 17.50 -26.04 -8.08
CA ALA A 459 17.61 -27.43 -8.47
C ALA A 459 16.22 -28.10 -8.50
N PRO A 460 16.08 -29.24 -9.19
CA PRO A 460 14.86 -30.05 -9.13
C PRO A 460 14.49 -30.41 -7.70
N VAL A 461 13.19 -30.43 -7.41
CA VAL A 461 12.67 -30.75 -6.08
C VAL A 461 11.89 -32.07 -6.17
N VAL A 462 12.37 -33.10 -5.46
CA VAL A 462 11.73 -34.42 -5.41
C VAL A 462 11.07 -34.57 -4.03
N HIS A 463 9.90 -33.98 -3.88
CA HIS A 463 9.07 -34.10 -2.68
C HIS A 463 7.69 -34.61 -3.03
N ASP A 464 6.96 -35.13 -2.04
CA ASP A 464 5.54 -35.43 -2.21
C ASP A 464 4.83 -34.10 -2.51
N PRO A 465 3.95 -34.02 -3.52
CA PRO A 465 3.15 -32.82 -3.77
C PRO A 465 2.48 -32.26 -2.51
N ASN A 466 2.08 -33.12 -1.57
CA ASN A 466 1.47 -32.72 -0.31
C ASN A 466 2.39 -31.91 0.60
N ASP A 467 3.71 -32.12 0.54
CA ASP A 467 4.68 -31.34 1.33
C ASP A 467 4.65 -29.86 0.92
N PHE A 468 4.32 -29.58 -0.35
CA PHE A 468 4.20 -28.21 -0.86
C PHE A 468 2.96 -27.50 -0.31
N LEU A 469 1.84 -28.20 -0.10
CA LEU A 469 0.65 -27.59 0.51
C LEU A 469 0.93 -27.10 1.94
N GLU A 470 1.81 -27.81 2.66
CA GLU A 470 2.22 -27.40 4.00
C GLU A 470 3.28 -26.29 3.97
N ALA A 471 4.25 -26.38 3.06
CA ALA A 471 5.34 -25.41 2.95
C ALA A 471 4.88 -24.04 2.43
N TYR A 472 3.87 -24.01 1.56
CA TYR A 472 3.43 -22.83 0.82
C TYR A 472 1.97 -22.47 1.13
N PRO A 473 1.71 -21.60 2.13
CA PRO A 473 0.35 -21.23 2.56
C PRO A 473 -0.56 -20.73 1.44
N GLN A 474 0.00 -20.17 0.36
CA GLN A 474 -0.76 -19.69 -0.78
C GLN A 474 -1.51 -20.82 -1.52
N LEU A 475 -0.98 -22.05 -1.55
CA LEU A 475 -1.58 -23.16 -2.31
C LEU A 475 -2.89 -23.65 -1.70
N PRO A 476 -2.97 -24.07 -0.41
CA PRO A 476 -4.24 -24.47 0.18
C PRO A 476 -5.23 -23.30 0.25
N LEU A 477 -4.75 -22.06 0.42
CA LEU A 477 -5.63 -20.89 0.36
C LEU A 477 -6.24 -20.70 -1.04
N ALA A 478 -5.45 -20.82 -2.10
CA ALA A 478 -5.92 -20.75 -3.49
C ALA A 478 -6.94 -21.85 -3.79
N ILE A 479 -6.72 -23.07 -3.30
CA ILE A 479 -7.67 -24.19 -3.45
C ILE A 479 -9.02 -23.82 -2.81
N CYS A 480 -9.02 -23.34 -1.56
CA CYS A 480 -10.24 -22.91 -0.88
C CYS A 480 -10.93 -21.75 -1.62
N MET A 481 -10.15 -20.77 -2.08
CA MET A 481 -10.68 -19.61 -2.81
C MET A 481 -11.31 -19.99 -4.15
N LEU A 482 -10.70 -20.88 -4.93
CA LEU A 482 -11.31 -21.39 -6.17
C LEU A 482 -12.55 -22.24 -5.87
N ALA A 483 -12.47 -23.17 -4.92
CA ALA A 483 -13.58 -24.05 -4.55
C ALA A 483 -14.81 -23.27 -4.09
N ASP A 484 -14.59 -22.19 -3.33
CA ASP A 484 -15.63 -21.30 -2.86
C ASP A 484 -15.97 -20.20 -3.88
N ARG A 485 -15.44 -20.25 -5.11
CA ARG A 485 -15.73 -19.29 -6.19
C ARG A 485 -15.42 -17.84 -5.82
N ALA A 486 -14.30 -17.57 -5.16
CA ALA A 486 -13.85 -16.21 -4.84
C ALA A 486 -13.56 -15.33 -6.08
N THR A 487 -13.46 -15.95 -7.26
CA THR A 487 -13.31 -15.30 -8.57
C THR A 487 -14.64 -14.91 -9.24
N GLU A 488 -15.78 -15.15 -8.59
CA GLU A 488 -17.10 -14.74 -9.11
C GLU A 488 -17.17 -13.22 -9.30
N GLY A 489 -17.86 -12.78 -10.36
CA GLY A 489 -17.99 -11.36 -10.72
C GLY A 489 -17.03 -11.00 -11.85
N GLU A 490 -16.35 -9.85 -11.74
CA GLU A 490 -15.52 -9.28 -12.81
C GLU A 490 -14.47 -10.26 -13.35
N LEU A 491 -13.82 -11.05 -12.48
CA LEU A 491 -12.81 -12.03 -12.89
C LEU A 491 -13.41 -13.19 -13.69
N SER A 492 -14.53 -13.77 -13.25
CA SER A 492 -15.22 -14.82 -14.00
C SER A 492 -15.72 -14.34 -15.37
N VAL A 493 -16.15 -13.09 -15.47
CA VAL A 493 -16.54 -12.46 -16.75
C VAL A 493 -15.32 -12.26 -17.64
N ALA A 494 -14.22 -11.71 -17.10
CA ALA A 494 -12.99 -11.49 -17.85
C ALA A 494 -12.35 -12.79 -18.36
N LEU A 495 -12.45 -13.87 -17.58
CA LEU A 495 -11.93 -15.18 -17.93
C LEU A 495 -12.89 -16.00 -18.82
N GLY A 496 -14.16 -15.60 -18.92
CA GLY A 496 -15.17 -16.39 -19.64
C GLY A 496 -15.37 -17.80 -19.06
N ALA A 497 -15.14 -17.97 -17.76
CA ALA A 497 -15.18 -19.23 -17.04
C ALA A 497 -15.66 -18.99 -15.60
N SER A 498 -16.30 -19.98 -14.98
CA SER A 498 -16.84 -19.85 -13.62
C SER A 498 -16.62 -21.08 -12.75
N GLU A 499 -16.27 -22.22 -13.34
CA GLU A 499 -16.08 -23.45 -12.59
C GLU A 499 -14.66 -23.52 -11.98
N PRO A 500 -14.50 -24.12 -10.80
CA PRO A 500 -13.18 -24.31 -10.21
C PRO A 500 -12.35 -25.29 -11.06
N GLY A 501 -11.14 -24.87 -11.42
CA GLY A 501 -10.13 -25.67 -12.11
C GLY A 501 -9.04 -26.17 -11.16
N ASP A 502 -7.82 -26.28 -11.69
CA ASP A 502 -6.65 -26.70 -10.94
C ASP A 502 -5.95 -25.49 -10.30
N VAL A 503 -5.43 -25.71 -9.09
CA VAL A 503 -4.33 -24.90 -8.53
C VAL A 503 -3.03 -25.56 -8.94
N GLU A 504 -2.15 -24.80 -9.59
CA GLU A 504 -0.89 -25.26 -10.16
C GLU A 504 0.29 -24.58 -9.46
N LEU A 505 1.31 -25.38 -9.09
CA LEU A 505 2.62 -24.86 -8.69
C LEU A 505 3.64 -25.18 -9.79
N GLU A 506 4.12 -24.16 -10.46
CA GLU A 506 5.24 -24.20 -11.39
C GLU A 506 6.56 -23.98 -10.65
N LEU A 507 7.47 -24.95 -10.78
CA LEU A 507 8.83 -24.88 -10.28
C LEU A 507 9.77 -24.73 -11.49
N LEU A 508 10.57 -23.67 -11.49
CA LEU A 508 11.55 -23.37 -12.54
C LEU A 508 12.96 -23.46 -11.97
N TRP A 509 13.88 -24.14 -12.65
CA TRP A 509 15.31 -24.12 -12.32
C TRP A 509 16.15 -24.00 -13.60
N PRO A 510 17.44 -23.66 -13.49
CA PRO A 510 18.32 -23.63 -14.66
C PRO A 510 18.35 -25.02 -15.33
N GLY A 511 17.78 -25.11 -16.53
CA GLY A 511 17.75 -26.34 -17.33
C GLY A 511 16.53 -27.25 -17.15
N GLY A 512 15.49 -26.83 -16.42
CA GLY A 512 14.26 -27.61 -16.37
C GLY A 512 13.12 -27.00 -15.57
N SER A 513 11.97 -27.66 -15.63
CA SER A 513 10.76 -27.22 -14.96
C SER A 513 9.83 -28.37 -14.58
N GLN A 514 8.92 -28.12 -13.64
CA GLN A 514 7.91 -29.07 -13.17
C GLN A 514 6.63 -28.31 -12.82
N VAL A 515 5.47 -28.95 -13.05
CA VAL A 515 4.16 -28.45 -12.60
C VAL A 515 3.50 -29.48 -11.70
N LEU A 516 3.15 -29.07 -10.49
CA LEU A 516 2.29 -29.82 -9.57
C LEU A 516 0.87 -29.27 -9.65
N LYS A 517 -0.16 -30.13 -9.49
CA LYS A 517 -1.57 -29.75 -9.65
C LYS A 517 -2.45 -30.30 -8.54
N TRP A 518 -3.42 -29.49 -8.13
CA TRP A 518 -4.48 -29.86 -7.18
C TRP A 518 -5.83 -29.39 -7.73
N ASN A 519 -6.77 -30.32 -7.92
CA ASN A 519 -8.09 -30.02 -8.47
C ASN A 519 -8.98 -29.38 -7.38
N ALA A 520 -9.36 -28.11 -7.54
CA ALA A 520 -10.19 -27.39 -6.57
C ALA A 520 -11.68 -27.78 -6.63
N GLY A 521 -12.08 -28.65 -7.55
CA GLY A 521 -13.38 -29.32 -7.58
C GLY A 521 -13.42 -30.68 -6.88
N ASP A 522 -12.27 -31.25 -6.50
CA ASP A 522 -12.20 -32.52 -5.76
C ASP A 522 -12.39 -32.30 -4.24
N LEU A 523 -13.39 -32.97 -3.66
CA LEU A 523 -13.76 -32.80 -2.26
C LEU A 523 -12.65 -33.22 -1.29
N ALA A 524 -11.87 -34.25 -1.61
CA ALA A 524 -10.77 -34.70 -0.74
C ALA A 524 -9.65 -33.65 -0.71
N THR A 525 -9.28 -33.12 -1.88
CA THR A 525 -8.33 -32.02 -2.04
C THR A 525 -8.78 -30.77 -1.29
N VAL A 526 -10.04 -30.34 -1.46
CA VAL A 526 -10.61 -29.17 -0.78
C VAL A 526 -10.67 -29.38 0.74
N SER A 527 -11.09 -30.56 1.20
CA SER A 527 -11.14 -30.86 2.64
C SER A 527 -9.75 -30.78 3.28
N LYS A 528 -8.72 -31.29 2.60
CA LYS A 528 -7.33 -31.18 3.08
C LYS A 528 -6.86 -29.74 3.11
N ALA A 529 -7.12 -28.98 2.04
CA ALA A 529 -6.76 -27.57 1.97
C ALA A 529 -7.42 -26.74 3.09
N ARG A 530 -8.72 -26.96 3.34
CA ARG A 530 -9.46 -26.30 4.43
C ARG A 530 -8.87 -26.60 5.80
N HIS A 531 -8.50 -27.85 6.06
CA HIS A 531 -7.83 -28.23 7.31
C HIS A 531 -6.51 -27.48 7.50
N LEU A 532 -5.69 -27.39 6.45
CA LEU A 532 -4.42 -26.65 6.49
C LEU A 532 -4.65 -25.14 6.68
N VAL A 533 -5.59 -24.54 5.96
CA VAL A 533 -5.94 -23.11 6.10
C VAL A 533 -6.41 -22.80 7.51
N ALA A 534 -7.37 -23.54 8.05
CA ALA A 534 -7.87 -23.33 9.40
C ALA A 534 -6.73 -23.42 10.44
N GLY A 535 -5.90 -24.45 10.36
CA GLY A 535 -4.76 -24.62 11.28
C GLY A 535 -3.70 -23.51 11.19
N MET A 536 -3.50 -22.92 10.01
CA MET A 536 -2.59 -21.79 9.81
C MET A 536 -3.17 -20.47 10.32
N VAL A 537 -4.44 -20.23 10.01
CA VAL A 537 -5.08 -18.92 10.19
C VAL A 537 -5.57 -18.76 11.62
N ASP A 538 -6.04 -19.82 12.28
CA ASP A 538 -6.59 -19.76 13.64
C ASP A 538 -5.63 -19.05 14.62
N LYS A 539 -4.39 -19.53 14.70
CA LYS A 539 -3.35 -18.93 15.56
C LYS A 539 -3.13 -17.46 15.23
N TRP A 540 -2.98 -17.13 13.95
CA TRP A 540 -2.76 -15.76 13.50
C TRP A 540 -3.96 -14.84 13.79
N ALA A 541 -5.18 -15.29 13.55
CA ALA A 541 -6.41 -14.50 13.64
C ALA A 541 -6.76 -14.15 15.09
N PHE A 542 -6.43 -15.05 16.02
CA PHE A 542 -6.74 -14.90 17.44
C PHE A 542 -5.52 -14.56 18.31
N ASP A 543 -4.31 -14.44 17.73
CA ASP A 543 -3.13 -14.02 18.48
C ASP A 543 -3.31 -12.62 19.09
N LYS A 544 -3.03 -12.55 20.39
CA LYS A 544 -3.02 -11.33 21.20
C LYS A 544 -1.65 -11.10 21.86
N GLU A 545 -0.80 -12.12 21.91
CA GLU A 545 0.50 -12.07 22.61
C GLU A 545 1.63 -11.78 21.64
N TRP A 546 1.54 -12.27 20.40
CA TRP A 546 2.52 -12.05 19.34
C TRP A 546 3.95 -12.36 19.78
N LEU A 547 4.11 -13.51 20.44
CA LEU A 547 5.39 -13.89 21.03
C LEU A 547 6.46 -14.10 19.95
N PRO A 548 7.72 -13.70 20.20
CA PRO A 548 8.80 -13.95 19.27
C PRO A 548 9.04 -15.46 19.09
N SER A 549 9.30 -15.88 17.86
CA SER A 549 9.73 -17.26 17.60
C SER A 549 11.15 -17.48 18.11
N LYS A 550 11.46 -18.71 18.51
CA LYS A 550 12.83 -19.13 18.83
C LYS A 550 13.65 -19.42 17.57
N ASN A 551 12.98 -19.78 16.47
CA ASN A 551 13.58 -20.19 15.21
C ASN A 551 12.82 -19.55 14.04
N PRO A 552 13.48 -18.74 13.19
CA PRO A 552 14.87 -18.31 13.30
C PRO A 552 15.12 -17.41 14.52
N PRO A 553 16.35 -17.33 15.05
CA PRO A 553 16.68 -16.44 16.16
C PRO A 553 16.57 -14.96 15.77
N CYS A 554 16.24 -14.08 16.72
CA CYS A 554 15.99 -12.65 16.46
C CYS A 554 17.13 -11.92 15.72
N ARG A 555 18.39 -12.35 15.86
CA ARG A 555 19.54 -11.77 15.13
C ARG A 555 19.45 -11.87 13.60
N TRP A 556 18.55 -12.71 13.09
CA TRP A 556 18.27 -12.87 11.66
C TRP A 556 17.21 -11.87 11.16
N CYS A 557 16.44 -11.28 12.08
CA CYS A 557 15.41 -10.29 11.79
C CYS A 557 16.05 -8.91 11.57
N SER A 558 15.54 -8.17 10.58
CA SER A 558 15.98 -6.79 10.33
C SER A 558 15.24 -5.74 11.16
N MET A 559 14.15 -6.13 11.83
CA MET A 559 13.33 -5.30 12.72
C MET A 559 13.84 -5.32 14.16
#